data_AF-A0AAW1JFS6-F1
#
_entry.id   AF-A0AAW1JFS6-F1
#
_cell.length_a   1.000
_cell.length_b   1.000
_cell.length_c   1.000
_cell.angle_alpha   90.00
_cell.angle_beta   90.00
_cell.angle_gamma   90.00
#
_symmetry.space_group_name_H-M   'P 1'
#
loop_
_entity.id
_entity.type
_entity.pdbx_description
1 polymer ?
#
loop_
_entity_poly.entity_id
_entity_poly.type
_entity_poly.pdbx_seq_one_letter_code
_entity_poly.pdbx_strand_id
1 'polypeptide(L)'
;MVDYSVVKCLYNSNSKYNISVIDFEERLDRICRLRIRGETKNISFLNIDAPTEEKEEETKDIFYEELEMAIDNIPKEDILIVIGDANAKIGSEKIYGEITGEITPQQGQRNKNGLRLIDLAIESDMKIMSTHFERKDVHTQRHLDNTREKHRA
;
A
#
# COMPACT_ATOMS: atom_id res chain seq x y z
N MET A 1 1.39 13.73 24.36
CA MET A 1 -0.05 13.73 24.03
C MET A 1 -0.20 12.66 22.95
N VAL A 2 -0.63 11.46 23.34
CA VAL A 2 -0.63 10.29 22.44
C VAL A 2 -1.94 10.35 21.65
N ASP A 3 -1.85 10.60 20.36
CA ASP A 3 -3.01 10.66 19.47
C ASP A 3 -3.43 9.21 19.16
N TYR A 4 -4.32 8.66 19.99
CA TYR A 4 -4.95 7.38 19.71
C TYR A 4 -5.92 7.60 18.54
N SER A 5 -5.45 7.33 17.32
CA SER A 5 -6.34 7.19 16.17
C SER A 5 -7.22 5.96 16.42
N VAL A 6 -8.39 6.15 17.02
CA VAL A 6 -9.25 5.07 17.55
C VAL A 6 -9.96 4.27 16.44
N VAL A 7 -9.93 4.75 15.20
CA VAL A 7 -10.70 4.16 14.10
C VAL A 7 -9.79 3.81 12.94
N LYS A 8 -9.37 2.53 12.89
CA LYS A 8 -8.56 1.97 11.79
C LYS A 8 -9.39 1.21 10.75
N CYS A 9 -10.67 0.96 11.05
CA CYS A 9 -11.60 0.31 10.12
C CYS A 9 -13.04 0.81 10.35
N LEU A 10 -13.72 1.20 9.28
CA LEU A 10 -15.16 1.49 9.28
C LEU A 10 -15.84 0.61 8.24
N TYR A 11 -16.99 0.06 8.61
CA TYR A 11 -17.83 -0.71 7.71
C TYR A 11 -19.28 -0.25 7.84
N ASN A 12 -19.97 -0.16 6.71
CA ASN A 12 -21.40 0.15 6.68
C ASN A 12 -22.23 -1.13 6.86
N SER A 13 -22.82 -1.27 8.05
CA SER A 13 -23.68 -2.41 8.39
C SER A 13 -25.03 -2.45 7.68
N ASN A 14 -25.44 -1.36 7.04
CA ASN A 14 -26.68 -1.30 6.24
C ASN A 14 -26.45 -1.69 4.76
N SER A 15 -25.30 -2.25 4.43
CA SER A 15 -25.03 -2.80 3.10
C SER A 15 -25.97 -3.97 2.79
N LYS A 16 -26.47 -4.04 1.55
CA LYS A 16 -27.23 -5.20 1.02
C LYS A 16 -26.39 -6.50 1.03
N TYR A 17 -25.07 -6.37 1.11
CA TYR A 17 -24.10 -7.45 1.15
C TYR A 17 -23.49 -7.56 2.56
N ASN A 18 -23.60 -8.74 3.17
CA ASN A 18 -22.97 -9.04 4.45
C ASN A 18 -21.46 -9.27 4.25
N ILE A 19 -20.66 -8.22 4.45
CA ILE A 19 -19.22 -8.40 4.65
C ILE A 19 -19.04 -8.92 6.08
N SER A 20 -18.62 -10.17 6.21
CA SER A 20 -18.28 -10.73 7.52
C SER A 20 -16.80 -10.46 7.77
N VAL A 21 -16.51 -9.37 8.48
CA VAL A 21 -15.21 -9.22 9.15
C VAL A 21 -15.11 -10.34 10.18
N ILE A 22 -14.04 -11.13 10.08
CA ILE A 22 -13.83 -12.31 10.94
C ILE A 22 -12.63 -12.15 11.86
N ASP A 23 -11.74 -11.20 11.57
CA ASP A 23 -10.60 -10.89 12.44
C ASP A 23 -10.08 -9.47 12.14
N PHE A 24 -9.51 -8.83 13.16
CA PHE A 24 -8.83 -7.54 13.04
C PHE A 24 -7.70 -7.46 14.06
N GLU A 25 -6.50 -7.10 13.58
CA GLU A 25 -5.30 -7.03 14.40
C GLU A 25 -4.51 -5.76 14.08
N GLU A 26 -4.02 -5.08 15.11
CA GLU A 26 -3.16 -3.91 14.98
C GLU A 26 -1.72 -4.28 15.38
N ARG A 27 -0.74 -3.91 14.54
CA ARG A 27 0.69 -4.04 14.80
C ARG A 27 1.38 -2.67 14.65
N LEU A 28 2.11 -2.23 15.68
CA LEU A 28 3.04 -1.10 15.65
C LEU A 28 2.51 0.25 15.09
N ASP A 29 1.24 0.56 15.33
CA ASP A 29 0.52 1.77 14.85
C ASP A 29 0.42 1.95 13.32
N ARG A 30 1.36 1.40 12.54
CA ARG A 30 1.53 1.59 11.09
C ARG A 30 1.11 0.38 10.27
N ILE A 31 0.85 -0.76 10.90
CA ILE A 31 0.41 -1.98 10.23
C ILE A 31 -0.89 -2.43 10.87
N CYS A 32 -1.92 -2.69 10.08
CA CYS A 32 -3.11 -3.36 10.58
C CYS A 32 -3.61 -4.40 9.59
N ARG A 33 -4.14 -5.48 10.14
CA ARG A 33 -4.70 -6.58 9.40
C ARG A 33 -6.22 -6.58 9.56
N LEU A 34 -6.93 -6.64 8.45
CA LEU A 34 -8.36 -6.88 8.41
C LEU A 34 -8.61 -8.19 7.65
N ARG A 35 -9.23 -9.17 8.31
CA ARG A 35 -9.59 -10.43 7.68
C ARG A 35 -11.10 -10.47 7.43
N ILE A 36 -11.48 -10.71 6.19
CA ILE A 36 -12.87 -10.86 5.79
C ILE A 36 -13.12 -12.28 5.26
N ARG A 37 -14.32 -12.78 5.52
CA ARG A 37 -14.79 -14.03 4.93
C ARG A 37 -15.14 -13.79 3.47
N GLY A 38 -14.47 -14.51 2.56
CA GLY A 38 -14.90 -14.63 1.17
C GLY A 38 -15.73 -15.89 0.96
N GLU A 39 -16.27 -16.04 -0.25
CA GLU A 39 -17.11 -17.20 -0.61
C GLU A 39 -16.30 -18.50 -0.70
N THR A 40 -15.08 -18.42 -1.24
CA THR A 40 -14.19 -19.58 -1.46
C THR A 40 -12.98 -19.56 -0.54
N LYS A 41 -12.33 -18.41 -0.41
CA LYS A 41 -11.19 -18.15 0.46
C LYS A 41 -11.43 -16.89 1.25
N ASN A 42 -10.90 -16.83 2.48
CA ASN A 42 -10.86 -15.58 3.22
C ASN A 42 -9.86 -14.64 2.57
N ILE A 43 -10.05 -13.35 2.77
CA ILE A 43 -9.17 -12.30 2.27
C ILE A 43 -8.59 -11.58 3.47
N SER A 44 -7.27 -11.53 3.56
CA SER A 44 -6.55 -10.74 4.55
C SER A 44 -6.02 -9.48 3.87
N PHE A 45 -6.53 -8.33 4.30
CA PHE A 45 -5.96 -7.04 3.96
C PHE A 45 -4.92 -6.67 4.99
N LEU A 46 -3.73 -6.33 4.54
CA LEU A 46 -2.69 -5.76 5.39
C LEU A 46 -2.50 -4.29 4.98
N ASN A 47 -3.02 -3.39 5.79
CA ASN A 47 -2.88 -1.96 5.55
C ASN A 47 -1.59 -1.44 6.20
N ILE A 48 -0.80 -0.69 5.44
CA ILE A 48 0.50 -0.18 5.84
C ILE A 48 0.61 1.34 5.70
N ASP A 49 1.36 1.95 6.61
CA ASP A 49 1.87 3.33 6.50
C ASP A 49 3.38 3.32 6.76
N ALA A 50 4.16 3.08 5.71
CA ALA A 50 5.61 2.96 5.80
C ALA A 50 6.26 4.30 6.21
N PRO A 51 7.38 4.29 6.94
CA PRO A 51 8.12 5.52 7.22
C PRO A 51 8.56 6.23 5.92
N THR A 52 8.60 7.56 5.94
CA THR A 52 9.08 8.35 4.79
C THR A 52 10.57 8.10 4.54
N GLU A 53 11.05 8.40 3.33
CA GLU A 53 12.45 8.15 2.93
C GLU A 53 13.47 8.82 3.88
N GLU A 54 13.11 9.99 4.44
CA GLU A 54 13.93 10.82 5.32
C GLU A 54 14.03 10.30 6.76
N LYS A 55 13.25 9.27 7.12
CA LYS A 55 13.34 8.64 8.43
C LYS A 55 14.63 7.84 8.57
N GLU A 56 15.04 7.65 9.83
CA GLU A 56 16.22 6.88 10.18
C GLU A 56 16.14 5.46 9.61
N GLU A 57 17.28 4.92 9.16
CA GLU A 57 17.32 3.57 8.57
C GLU A 57 16.81 2.51 9.54
N GLU A 58 17.16 2.60 10.83
CA GLU A 58 16.67 1.69 11.87
C GLU A 58 15.13 1.69 11.97
N THR A 59 14.48 2.85 11.86
CA THR A 59 13.01 2.93 11.85
C THR A 59 12.42 2.24 10.62
N LYS A 60 13.09 2.32 9.48
CA LYS A 60 12.67 1.66 8.24
C LYS A 60 12.92 0.14 8.34
N ASP A 61 14.07 -0.28 8.84
CA ASP A 61 14.42 -1.69 9.04
C ASP A 61 13.39 -2.39 9.94
N ILE A 62 13.12 -1.83 11.13
CA ILE A 62 12.10 -2.36 12.06
C ILE A 62 10.73 -2.46 11.39
N PHE A 63 10.34 -1.45 10.60
CA PHE A 63 9.06 -1.49 9.91
C PHE A 63 8.97 -2.62 8.87
N TYR A 64 10.01 -2.84 8.07
CA TYR A 64 10.01 -3.88 7.04
C TYR A 64 10.12 -5.29 7.64
N GLU A 65 10.91 -5.48 8.70
CA GLU A 65 10.97 -6.75 9.44
C GLU A 65 9.59 -7.13 10.02
N GLU A 66 8.89 -6.16 10.60
CA GLU A 66 7.55 -6.38 11.17
C GLU A 66 6.48 -6.58 10.11
N LEU A 67 6.65 -5.96 8.94
CA LEU A 67 5.81 -6.19 7.77
C LEU A 67 5.98 -7.62 7.24
N GLU A 68 7.20 -8.12 7.12
CA GLU A 68 7.50 -9.51 6.75
C GLU A 68 6.87 -10.49 7.74
N MET A 69 7.07 -10.25 9.05
CA MET A 69 6.43 -11.06 10.09
C MET A 69 4.91 -11.02 10.00
N ALA A 70 4.32 -9.86 9.70
CA ALA A 70 2.87 -9.74 9.54
C ALA A 70 2.36 -10.51 8.32
N ILE A 71 3.11 -10.54 7.22
CA ILE A 71 2.83 -11.32 6.01
C ILE A 71 2.91 -12.82 6.31
N ASP A 72 3.97 -13.27 7.00
CA ASP A 72 4.19 -14.67 7.35
C ASP A 72 3.12 -15.23 8.30
N ASN A 73 2.55 -14.37 9.14
CA ASN A 73 1.47 -14.72 10.06
C ASN A 73 0.09 -14.84 9.38
N ILE A 74 -0.03 -14.50 8.09
CA ILE A 74 -1.26 -14.68 7.34
C ILE A 74 -1.46 -16.17 7.04
N PRO A 75 -2.67 -16.73 7.28
CA PRO A 75 -2.98 -18.10 6.88
C PRO A 75 -2.73 -18.30 5.38
N LYS A 76 -1.99 -19.34 5.01
CA LYS A 76 -1.56 -19.58 3.61
C LYS A 76 -2.74 -19.79 2.65
N GLU A 77 -3.90 -20.17 3.16
CA GLU A 77 -5.12 -20.36 2.39
C GLU A 77 -5.83 -19.04 2.07
N ASP A 78 -5.56 -17.98 2.85
CA ASP A 78 -6.12 -16.66 2.63
C ASP A 78 -5.51 -16.02 1.37
N ILE A 79 -6.30 -15.18 0.71
CA ILE A 79 -5.77 -14.24 -0.27
C ILE A 79 -5.21 -13.05 0.49
N LEU A 80 -3.91 -12.77 0.35
CA LEU A 80 -3.27 -11.60 0.94
C LEU A 80 -3.28 -10.42 -0.03
N ILE A 81 -3.71 -9.26 0.46
CA ILE A 81 -3.65 -8.00 -0.26
C ILE A 81 -3.01 -6.95 0.66
N VAL A 82 -1.81 -6.49 0.33
CA VAL A 82 -1.15 -5.38 1.02
C VAL A 82 -1.60 -4.06 0.37
N ILE A 83 -2.08 -3.12 1.17
CA ILE A 83 -2.57 -1.80 0.75
C ILE A 83 -2.01 -0.70 1.64
N GLY A 84 -2.10 0.54 1.19
CA GLY A 84 -1.67 1.70 1.95
C GLY A 84 -0.53 2.45 1.27
N ASP A 85 0.22 3.22 2.05
CA ASP A 85 1.31 4.04 1.54
C ASP A 85 2.66 3.44 1.92
N ALA A 86 3.43 3.04 0.91
CA ALA A 86 4.77 2.50 1.09
C ALA A 86 5.86 3.59 1.10
N ASN A 87 5.51 4.86 0.86
CA ASN A 87 6.46 5.97 0.73
C ASN A 87 7.65 5.65 -0.19
N ALA A 88 7.37 4.89 -1.26
CA ALA A 88 8.34 4.28 -2.14
C ALA A 88 8.28 4.86 -3.55
N LYS A 89 9.45 5.20 -4.10
CA LYS A 89 9.66 5.49 -5.52
C LYS A 89 10.33 4.29 -6.16
N ILE A 90 9.61 3.57 -6.99
CA ILE A 90 10.03 2.26 -7.50
C ILE A 90 11.02 2.40 -8.67
N GLY A 91 10.88 3.46 -9.48
CA GLY A 91 11.65 3.62 -10.71
C GLY A 91 11.20 2.66 -11.82
N SER A 92 11.87 2.70 -12.98
CA SER A 92 11.45 2.03 -14.22
C SER A 92 12.46 1.02 -14.77
N GLU A 93 13.26 0.41 -13.90
CA GLU A 93 14.22 -0.60 -14.37
C GLU A 93 13.52 -1.87 -14.85
N LYS A 94 13.75 -2.22 -16.11
CA LYS A 94 13.16 -3.39 -16.79
C LYS A 94 13.44 -4.71 -16.08
N ILE A 95 14.53 -4.81 -15.34
CA ILE A 95 14.89 -6.04 -14.61
C ILE A 95 13.84 -6.43 -13.56
N TYR A 96 13.06 -5.48 -13.05
CA TYR A 96 11.99 -5.72 -12.08
C TYR A 96 10.59 -5.70 -12.73
N GLY A 97 10.49 -5.65 -14.06
CA GLY A 97 9.23 -5.43 -14.77
C GLY A 97 8.15 -6.47 -14.47
N GLU A 98 8.50 -7.71 -14.14
CA GLU A 98 7.54 -8.74 -13.74
C GLU A 98 6.88 -8.48 -12.37
N ILE A 99 7.55 -7.69 -11.51
CA ILE A 99 7.17 -7.38 -10.13
C ILE A 99 6.56 -5.98 -10.06
N THR A 100 7.15 -5.03 -10.76
CA THR A 100 6.78 -3.61 -10.75
C THR A 100 5.97 -3.20 -11.96
N GLY A 101 5.71 -4.06 -12.95
CA GLY A 101 5.08 -3.63 -14.20
C GLY A 101 5.95 -2.66 -15.01
N GLU A 102 5.49 -2.34 -16.23
CA GLU A 102 6.21 -1.43 -17.14
C GLU A 102 5.78 0.04 -17.00
N ILE A 103 4.66 0.29 -16.32
CA ILE A 103 4.07 1.62 -16.19
C ILE A 103 4.56 2.20 -14.88
N THR A 104 5.40 3.23 -14.96
CA THR A 104 5.93 3.90 -13.76
C THR A 104 5.38 5.31 -13.70
N PRO A 105 4.30 5.55 -12.92
CA PRO A 105 3.65 6.85 -12.85
C PRO A 105 4.50 7.92 -12.18
N GLN A 106 5.55 7.51 -11.45
CA GLN A 106 6.33 8.37 -10.58
C GLN A 106 7.51 8.95 -11.36
N GLN A 107 7.47 10.27 -11.61
CA GLN A 107 8.65 10.99 -12.09
C GLN A 107 9.76 10.91 -11.03
N GLY A 108 10.85 10.21 -11.32
CA GLY A 108 12.02 10.16 -10.43
C GLY A 108 12.79 8.84 -10.49
N GLN A 109 14.03 8.88 -10.01
CA GLN A 109 14.83 7.69 -9.79
C GLN A 109 14.31 6.91 -8.58
N ARG A 110 14.53 5.59 -8.58
CA ARG A 110 14.23 4.72 -7.44
C ARG A 110 14.89 5.25 -6.18
N ASN A 111 14.16 5.26 -5.06
CA ASN A 111 14.71 5.56 -3.73
C ASN A 111 14.94 4.27 -2.92
N LYS A 112 15.49 4.38 -1.70
CA LYS A 112 15.78 3.19 -0.88
C LYS A 112 14.51 2.48 -0.45
N ASN A 113 13.44 3.22 -0.11
CA ASN A 113 12.13 2.62 0.16
C ASN A 113 11.59 1.83 -1.04
N GLY A 114 11.83 2.31 -2.26
CA GLY A 114 11.50 1.60 -3.48
C GLY A 114 12.23 0.28 -3.63
N LEU A 115 13.52 0.23 -3.28
CA LEU A 115 14.29 -1.00 -3.30
C LEU A 115 13.78 -1.99 -2.24
N ARG A 116 13.58 -1.53 -0.99
CA ARG A 116 13.03 -2.37 0.09
C ARG A 116 11.67 -2.98 -0.26
N LEU A 117 10.79 -2.19 -0.89
CA LEU A 117 9.49 -2.68 -1.34
C LEU A 117 9.60 -3.74 -2.45
N ILE A 118 10.57 -3.58 -3.37
CA ILE A 118 10.83 -4.58 -4.42
C ILE A 118 11.38 -5.87 -3.78
N ASP A 119 12.36 -5.75 -2.88
CA ASP A 119 12.96 -6.90 -2.21
C ASP A 119 11.90 -7.68 -1.42
N LEU A 120 11.07 -6.99 -0.64
CA LEU A 120 9.92 -7.58 0.04
C LEU A 120 8.98 -8.32 -0.92
N ALA A 121 8.68 -7.70 -2.07
CA ALA A 121 7.79 -8.30 -3.07
C ALA A 121 8.42 -9.56 -3.70
N ILE A 122 9.73 -9.58 -3.93
CA ILE A 122 10.46 -10.77 -4.39
C ILE A 122 10.37 -11.88 -3.35
N GLU A 123 10.71 -11.58 -2.10
CA GLU A 123 10.80 -12.57 -1.03
C GLU A 123 9.44 -13.16 -0.66
N SER A 124 8.38 -12.36 -0.78
CA SER A 124 7.00 -12.76 -0.50
C SER A 124 6.24 -13.31 -1.73
N ASP A 125 6.89 -13.48 -2.90
CA ASP A 125 6.25 -13.85 -4.18
C ASP A 125 5.03 -12.97 -4.53
N MET A 126 5.16 -11.67 -4.29
CA MET A 126 4.12 -10.66 -4.50
C MET A 126 4.43 -9.77 -5.72
N LYS A 127 3.38 -9.10 -6.22
CA LYS A 127 3.49 -8.14 -7.31
C LYS A 127 2.98 -6.77 -6.90
N ILE A 128 3.71 -5.73 -7.29
CA ILE A 128 3.34 -4.35 -7.05
C ILE A 128 2.37 -3.90 -8.15
N MET A 129 1.08 -4.02 -7.86
CA MET A 129 0.04 -3.82 -8.86
C MET A 129 -0.17 -2.35 -9.28
N SER A 130 0.25 -1.37 -8.46
CA SER A 130 0.00 0.06 -8.71
C SER A 130 0.68 0.63 -9.96
N THR A 131 1.63 -0.12 -10.50
CA THR A 131 2.49 0.18 -11.65
C THR A 131 2.23 -0.78 -12.83
N HIS A 132 1.23 -1.65 -12.72
CA HIS A 132 0.76 -2.50 -13.82
C HIS A 132 -0.40 -1.87 -14.62
N PHE A 133 -0.98 -0.79 -14.12
CA PHE A 133 -2.15 -0.14 -14.71
C PHE A 133 -1.88 1.33 -14.98
N GLU A 134 -2.31 1.83 -16.13
CA GLU A 134 -2.25 3.26 -16.44
C GLU A 134 -3.11 4.05 -15.46
N ARG A 135 -2.52 5.08 -14.84
CA ARG A 135 -3.28 6.04 -14.05
C ARG A 135 -3.98 7.03 -14.99
N LYS A 136 -5.28 7.24 -14.78
CA LYS A 136 -5.96 8.40 -15.37
C LYS A 136 -5.41 9.66 -14.71
N ASP A 137 -4.84 10.56 -15.50
CA ASP A 137 -4.26 11.82 -15.04
C ASP A 137 -5.32 12.77 -14.44
N VAL A 138 -5.58 12.65 -13.14
CA VAL A 138 -6.48 13.56 -12.42
C VAL A 138 -5.78 14.87 -12.02
N HIS A 139 -4.44 14.86 -11.93
CA HIS A 139 -3.64 16.04 -11.60
C HIS A 139 -3.41 16.99 -12.78
N THR A 140 -3.41 16.48 -14.00
CA THR A 140 -3.28 17.31 -15.22
C THR A 140 -4.49 18.23 -15.41
N GLN A 141 -5.70 17.80 -15.01
CA GLN A 141 -6.88 18.67 -15.02
C GLN A 141 -6.77 19.81 -14.01
N ARG A 142 -6.34 19.53 -12.77
CA ARG A 142 -6.26 20.55 -11.71
C ARG A 142 -5.21 21.63 -12.00
N HIS A 143 -4.12 21.32 -12.71
CA HIS A 143 -3.15 22.32 -13.16
C HIS A 143 -3.63 23.12 -14.38
N LEU A 144 -4.38 22.52 -15.31
CA LEU A 144 -4.91 23.23 -16.48
C LEU A 144 -6.06 24.17 -16.10
N ASP A 145 -6.91 23.78 -15.15
CA ASP A 145 -8.03 24.62 -14.69
C ASP A 145 -7.54 25.82 -13.87
N ASN A 146 -6.56 25.64 -12.99
CA ASN A 146 -5.92 26.73 -12.24
C ASN A 146 -5.17 27.73 -13.14
N THR A 147 -4.62 27.26 -14.27
CA THR A 147 -3.96 28.14 -15.25
C THR A 147 -4.98 28.94 -16.06
N ARG A 148 -6.16 28.36 -16.37
CA ARG A 148 -7.24 29.03 -17.10
C ARG A 148 -7.96 30.10 -16.29
N GLU A 149 -8.10 29.93 -14.97
CA GLU A 149 -8.67 30.96 -14.09
C GLU A 149 -7.72 32.16 -13.91
N LYS A 150 -6.40 31.93 -13.85
CA LYS A 150 -5.40 33.02 -13.76
C LYS A 150 -5.27 33.87 -15.02
N HIS A 151 -5.68 33.37 -16.18
CA HIS A 151 -5.71 34.13 -17.44
C HIS A 151 -7.06 34.85 -17.69
N ARG A 152 -8.05 34.67 -16.81
CA ARG A 152 -9.36 35.33 -16.89
C ARG A 152 -9.59 36.38 -15.78
N ALA A 153 -8.63 36.56 -14.89
CA ALA A 153 -8.63 37.59 -13.84
C ALA A 153 -7.79 38.81 -14.25
#